data_AF-A0A959CK81-F1
#
_entry.id   AF-A0A959CK81-F1
#
_cell.length_a   1.000
_cell.length_b   1.000
_cell.length_c   1.000
_cell.angle_alpha   90.00
_cell.angle_beta   90.00
_cell.angle_gamma   90.00
#
_symmetry.space_group_name_H-M   'P 1'
#
loop_
_entity.id
_entity.type
_entity.pdbx_description
1 polymer ?
#
loop_
_entity_poly.entity_id
_entity_poly.type
_entity_poly.pdbx_seq_one_letter_code
_entity_poly.pdbx_strand_id
1 'polypeptide(L)'
;MRKLKIIAAVLSLAGIGFVAGFFTHRYVAVRQIHRVAEMRFPPGFEEHLYHIIDADAAQQRQLHPIVHRYAGLISENHIESRARRKALVDSMHQEIKPLLTEEQIEKLDDFSRRFRDHMKKRRHPREKKHQPDGLRNEK
;
A
#
# COMPACT_ATOMS: atom_id res chain seq x y z
N MET A 1 6.14 -11.45 51.38
CA MET A 1 4.93 -10.80 50.80
C MET A 1 5.15 -9.38 50.26
N ARG A 2 5.91 -8.49 50.93
CA ARG A 2 6.14 -7.10 50.46
C ARG A 2 6.87 -7.01 49.10
N LYS A 3 7.92 -7.83 48.90
CA LYS A 3 8.67 -7.91 47.63
C LYS A 3 7.81 -8.38 46.45
N LEU A 4 6.91 -9.34 46.68
CA LEU A 4 6.00 -9.87 45.65
C LEU A 4 5.00 -8.82 45.18
N LYS A 5 4.49 -7.98 46.09
CA LYS A 5 3.58 -6.86 45.77
C LYS A 5 4.26 -5.78 44.93
N ILE A 6 5.55 -5.50 45.21
CA ILE A 6 6.33 -4.52 44.43
C ILE A 6 6.60 -5.06 43.02
N ILE A 7 7.00 -6.32 42.89
CA ILE A 7 7.23 -6.96 41.57
C ILE A 7 5.92 -6.96 40.76
N ALA A 8 4.79 -7.31 41.38
CA ALA A 8 3.49 -7.28 40.73
C ALA A 8 3.14 -5.87 40.24
N ALA A 9 3.35 -4.83 41.07
CA ALA A 9 3.07 -3.43 40.70
C ALA A 9 3.94 -2.92 39.54
N VAL A 10 5.23 -3.30 39.52
CA VAL A 10 6.14 -2.92 38.43
C VAL A 10 5.72 -3.61 37.12
N LEU A 11 5.32 -4.89 37.17
CA LEU A 11 4.87 -5.63 35.99
C LEU A 11 3.55 -5.09 35.43
N SER A 12 2.58 -4.69 36.26
CA SER A 12 1.36 -4.06 35.78
C SER A 12 1.64 -2.69 35.13
N LEU A 13 2.53 -1.88 35.72
CA LEU A 13 2.89 -0.59 35.14
C LEU A 13 3.61 -0.77 33.79
N ALA A 14 4.53 -1.73 33.70
CA ALA A 14 5.21 -2.08 32.45
C ALA A 14 4.23 -2.63 31.40
N GLY A 15 3.28 -3.47 31.81
CA GLY A 15 2.25 -4.02 30.94
C GLY A 15 1.36 -2.95 30.32
N ILE A 16 0.94 -1.95 31.11
CA ILE A 16 0.14 -0.82 30.62
C ILE A 16 0.93 0.01 29.61
N GLY A 17 2.19 0.32 29.90
CA GLY A 17 3.08 1.03 28.97
C GLY A 17 3.31 0.27 27.66
N PHE A 18 3.49 -1.06 27.75
CA PHE A 18 3.66 -1.92 26.58
C PHE A 18 2.42 -1.97 25.71
N VAL A 19 1.23 -2.13 26.31
CA VAL A 19 -0.04 -2.14 25.57
C VAL A 19 -0.28 -0.77 24.90
N ALA A 20 -0.08 0.34 25.61
CA ALA A 20 -0.23 1.68 25.03
C ALA A 20 0.74 1.92 23.86
N GLY A 21 2.01 1.54 24.00
CA GLY A 21 3.00 1.65 22.92
C GLY A 21 2.67 0.77 21.71
N PHE A 22 2.25 -0.47 21.94
CA PHE A 22 1.89 -1.42 20.89
C PHE A 22 0.66 -0.96 20.08
N PHE A 23 -0.37 -0.43 20.74
CA PHE A 23 -1.55 0.09 20.07
C PHE A 23 -1.24 1.34 19.23
N THR A 24 -0.36 2.22 19.72
CA THR A 24 0.09 3.41 18.98
C THR A 24 0.83 3.03 17.70
N HIS A 25 1.76 2.06 17.78
CA HIS A 25 2.51 1.58 16.63
C HIS A 25 1.61 0.95 15.55
N ARG A 26 0.59 0.18 15.95
CA ARG A 26 -0.36 -0.44 15.01
C ARG A 26 -1.23 0.59 14.29
N TYR A 27 -1.63 1.67 14.95
CA TYR A 27 -2.44 2.73 14.31
C TYR A 27 -1.63 3.58 13.32
N VAL A 28 -0.36 3.90 13.66
CA VAL A 28 0.55 4.66 12.79
C VAL A 28 0.98 3.85 11.56
N ALA A 29 1.31 2.57 11.74
CA ALA A 29 1.72 1.68 10.64
C ALA A 29 0.60 1.51 9.60
N VAL A 30 -0.66 1.41 10.03
CA VAL A 30 -1.82 1.28 9.13
C VAL A 30 -2.02 2.55 8.29
N ARG A 31 -1.84 3.74 8.87
CA ARG A 31 -1.95 5.01 8.12
C ARG A 31 -0.85 5.18 7.07
N GLN A 32 0.38 4.78 7.37
CA GLN A 32 1.49 4.86 6.40
C GLN A 32 1.28 3.90 5.22
N ILE A 33 0.73 2.70 5.45
CA ILE A 33 0.47 1.73 4.39
C ILE A 33 -0.62 2.22 3.42
N HIS A 34 -1.66 2.91 3.91
CA HIS A 34 -2.70 3.49 3.04
C HIS A 34 -2.19 4.64 2.18
N ARG A 35 -1.35 5.52 2.72
CA ARG A 35 -0.74 6.64 1.98
C ARG A 35 0.14 6.16 0.82
N VAL A 36 0.90 5.07 1.04
CA VAL A 36 1.73 4.44 -0.01
C VAL A 36 0.91 3.72 -1.08
N ALA A 37 -0.27 3.20 -0.72
CA ALA A 37 -1.16 2.56 -1.69
C ALA A 37 -1.84 3.58 -2.62
N GLU A 38 -2.12 4.80 -2.13
CA GLU A 38 -2.74 5.89 -2.89
C GLU A 38 -1.76 6.57 -3.88
N MET A 39 -0.46 6.62 -3.55
CA MET A 39 0.60 7.10 -4.46
C MET A 39 0.73 6.32 -5.78
N ARG A 40 0.10 5.15 -5.89
CA ARG A 40 0.12 4.32 -7.10
C ARG A 40 -0.81 4.84 -8.20
N PHE A 41 -1.77 5.68 -7.86
CA PHE A 41 -2.77 6.22 -8.78
C PHE A 41 -2.49 7.70 -9.07
N PRO A 42 -2.72 8.17 -10.31
CA PRO A 42 -2.40 9.53 -10.70
C PRO A 42 -2.90 10.64 -9.75
N PRO A 43 -4.20 10.66 -9.36
CA PRO A 43 -4.68 11.71 -8.45
C PRO A 43 -4.06 11.64 -7.05
N GLY A 44 -3.74 10.44 -6.55
CA GLY A 44 -3.13 10.26 -5.23
C GLY A 44 -1.64 10.64 -5.19
N PHE A 45 -0.92 10.47 -6.30
CA PHE A 45 0.46 10.94 -6.43
C PHE A 45 0.53 12.47 -6.52
N GLU A 46 -0.34 13.08 -7.33
CA GLU A 46 -0.42 14.53 -7.50
C GLU A 46 -0.71 15.24 -6.17
N GLU A 47 -1.77 14.83 -5.47
CA GLU A 47 -2.17 15.39 -4.18
C GLU A 47 -1.08 15.23 -3.12
N HIS A 48 -0.41 14.07 -3.11
CA HIS A 48 0.69 13.82 -2.17
C HIS A 48 1.89 14.72 -2.44
N LEU A 49 2.27 14.91 -3.71
CA LEU A 49 3.39 15.77 -4.07
C LEU A 49 3.12 17.23 -3.69
N TYR A 50 1.93 17.75 -4.01
CA TYR A 50 1.57 19.12 -3.64
C TYR A 50 1.55 19.34 -2.13
N HIS A 51 1.12 18.34 -1.37
CA HIS A 51 1.17 18.39 0.09
C HIS A 51 2.59 18.35 0.66
N ILE A 52 3.52 17.62 0.04
CA ILE A 52 4.93 17.56 0.50
C ILE A 52 5.64 18.89 0.29
N ILE A 53 5.39 19.54 -0.85
CA ILE A 53 6.07 20.79 -1.22
C ILE A 53 5.31 22.04 -0.74
N ASP A 54 4.21 21.86 -0.01
CA ASP A 54 3.29 22.92 0.42
C ASP A 54 2.92 23.88 -0.73
N ALA A 55 2.60 23.31 -1.90
CA ALA A 55 2.33 24.11 -3.10
C ALA A 55 1.07 24.96 -2.96
N ASP A 56 1.19 26.27 -3.23
CA ASP A 56 0.05 27.17 -3.31
C ASP A 56 -0.79 26.96 -4.59
N ALA A 57 -1.96 27.60 -4.67
CA ALA A 57 -2.87 27.42 -5.82
C ALA A 57 -2.30 27.92 -7.15
N ALA A 58 -1.39 28.90 -7.15
CA ALA A 58 -0.74 29.37 -8.37
C ALA A 58 0.33 28.36 -8.83
N GLN A 59 1.14 27.85 -7.91
CA GLN A 59 2.14 26.82 -8.15
C GLN A 59 1.49 25.51 -8.60
N GLN A 60 0.40 25.08 -7.98
CA GLN A 60 -0.34 23.88 -8.40
C GLN A 60 -0.78 23.97 -9.86
N ARG A 61 -1.33 25.12 -10.29
CA ARG A 61 -1.74 25.32 -11.70
C ARG A 61 -0.57 25.24 -12.68
N GLN A 62 0.60 25.76 -12.29
CA GLN A 62 1.80 25.71 -13.12
C GLN A 62 2.42 24.31 -13.17
N LEU A 63 2.40 23.60 -12.04
CA LEU A 63 3.01 22.28 -11.91
C LEU A 63 2.11 21.16 -12.43
N HIS A 64 0.78 21.32 -12.41
CA HIS A 64 -0.19 20.30 -12.81
C HIS A 64 0.13 19.59 -14.13
N PRO A 65 0.39 20.25 -15.27
CA PRO A 65 0.70 19.53 -16.50
C PRO A 65 1.97 18.66 -16.41
N ILE A 66 2.95 19.06 -15.59
CA ILE A 66 4.18 18.29 -15.37
C ILE A 66 3.89 17.09 -14.48
N VAL A 67 3.29 17.34 -13.32
CA VAL A 67 3.03 16.29 -12.32
C VAL A 67 2.07 15.25 -12.88
N HIS A 68 1.00 15.68 -13.55
CA HIS A 68 0.02 14.79 -14.17
C HIS A 68 0.66 13.83 -15.19
N ARG A 69 1.53 14.35 -16.06
CA ARG A 69 2.26 13.52 -17.04
C ARG A 69 3.11 12.45 -16.36
N TYR A 70 3.88 12.82 -15.35
CA TYR A 70 4.73 11.85 -14.63
C TYR A 70 3.90 10.88 -13.79
N ALA A 71 2.78 11.32 -13.23
CA ALA A 71 1.85 10.45 -12.51
C ALA A 71 1.28 9.35 -13.44
N GLY A 72 0.98 9.70 -14.69
CA GLY A 72 0.63 8.74 -15.75
C GLY A 72 1.74 7.72 -16.02
N LEU A 73 2.98 8.18 -16.26
CA LEU A 73 4.14 7.31 -16.51
C LEU A 73 4.44 6.36 -15.34
N ILE A 74 4.30 6.84 -14.10
CA ILE A 74 4.45 6.01 -12.90
C ILE A 74 3.37 4.93 -12.85
N SER A 75 2.13 5.28 -13.20
CA SER A 75 1.02 4.32 -13.26
C SER A 75 1.26 3.22 -14.30
N GLU A 76 1.68 3.61 -15.50
CA GLU A 76 2.04 2.69 -16.59
C GLU A 76 3.18 1.76 -16.18
N ASN A 77 4.27 2.30 -15.64
CA ASN A 77 5.39 1.51 -15.13
C ASN A 77 4.94 0.53 -14.03
N HIS A 78 4.02 0.94 -13.15
CA HIS A 78 3.46 0.05 -12.14
C HIS A 78 2.60 -1.08 -12.72
N ILE A 79 1.93 -0.88 -13.85
CA ILE A 79 1.17 -1.92 -14.56
C ILE A 79 2.14 -2.89 -15.23
N GLU A 80 3.12 -2.36 -15.96
CA GLU A 80 4.12 -3.16 -16.67
C GLU A 80 4.96 -3.99 -15.70
N SER A 81 5.54 -3.36 -14.68
CA SER A 81 6.32 -4.04 -13.64
C SER A 81 5.54 -5.16 -12.98
N ARG A 82 4.23 -4.97 -12.77
CA ARG A 82 3.35 -6.00 -12.19
C ARG A 82 3.14 -7.17 -13.15
N ALA A 83 2.94 -6.90 -14.44
CA ALA A 83 2.82 -7.94 -15.46
C ALA A 83 4.12 -8.74 -15.58
N ARG A 84 5.27 -8.05 -15.66
CA ARG A 84 6.60 -8.66 -15.72
C ARG A 84 6.88 -9.53 -14.50
N ARG A 85 6.58 -9.04 -13.29
CA ARG A 85 6.73 -9.83 -12.06
C ARG A 85 5.88 -11.09 -12.06
N LYS A 86 4.65 -11.03 -12.59
CA LYS A 86 3.80 -12.21 -12.73
C LYS A 86 4.44 -13.24 -13.66
N ALA A 87 4.91 -12.80 -14.83
CA ALA A 87 5.55 -13.68 -15.80
C ALA A 87 6.78 -14.37 -15.20
N LEU A 88 7.65 -13.64 -14.49
CA LEU A 88 8.83 -14.22 -13.84
C LEU A 88 8.49 -15.32 -12.83
N VAL A 89 7.47 -15.08 -12.00
CA VAL A 89 7.03 -16.09 -11.01
C VAL A 89 6.42 -17.31 -11.69
N ASP A 90 5.65 -17.13 -12.76
CA ASP A 90 5.08 -18.24 -13.52
C ASP A 90 6.18 -19.07 -14.22
N SER A 91 7.19 -18.42 -14.81
CA SER A 91 8.34 -19.09 -15.42
C SER A 91 9.15 -19.88 -14.39
N MET A 92 9.49 -19.26 -13.26
CA MET A 92 10.18 -19.93 -12.15
C MET A 92 9.39 -21.15 -11.67
N HIS A 93 8.07 -21.00 -11.51
CA HIS A 93 7.19 -22.11 -11.11
C HIS A 93 7.29 -23.28 -12.08
N GLN A 94 7.23 -23.04 -13.39
CA GLN A 94 7.33 -24.08 -14.41
C GLN A 94 8.69 -24.77 -14.42
N GLU A 95 9.77 -24.01 -14.22
CA GLU A 95 11.14 -24.51 -14.24
C GLU A 95 11.44 -25.41 -13.04
N ILE A 96 10.96 -25.06 -11.84
CA ILE A 96 11.25 -25.83 -10.63
C ILE A 96 10.26 -26.99 -10.41
N LYS A 97 9.02 -26.90 -10.89
CA LYS A 97 7.98 -27.93 -10.72
C LYS A 97 8.43 -29.38 -11.03
N PRO A 98 9.14 -29.67 -12.14
CA PRO A 98 9.57 -31.04 -12.44
C PRO A 98 10.67 -31.58 -11.51
N LEU A 99 11.30 -30.74 -10.70
CA LEU A 99 12.37 -31.13 -9.77
C LEU A 99 11.86 -31.42 -8.35
N LEU A 100 10.54 -31.35 -8.15
CA LEU A 100 9.91 -31.43 -6.83
C LEU A 100 9.15 -32.75 -6.66
N THR A 101 9.02 -33.17 -5.40
CA THR A 101 8.11 -34.26 -5.04
C THR A 101 6.65 -33.79 -5.10
N GLU A 102 5.70 -34.72 -5.14
CA GLU A 102 4.27 -34.40 -5.19
C GLU A 102 3.83 -33.49 -4.02
N GLU A 103 4.29 -33.78 -2.80
CA GLU A 103 4.01 -32.95 -1.62
C GLU A 103 4.58 -31.52 -1.74
N GLN A 104 5.70 -31.35 -2.46
CA GLN A 104 6.32 -30.06 -2.69
C GLN A 104 5.62 -29.29 -3.82
N ILE A 105 5.09 -30.00 -4.82
CA ILE A 105 4.29 -29.43 -5.91
C ILE A 105 3.02 -28.78 -5.34
N GLU A 106 2.33 -29.42 -4.41
CA GLU A 106 1.14 -28.84 -3.77
C GLU A 106 1.46 -27.51 -3.05
N LYS A 107 2.59 -27.46 -2.34
CA LYS A 107 3.07 -26.23 -1.67
C LYS A 107 3.41 -25.14 -2.67
N LEU A 108 4.03 -25.51 -3.79
CA LEU A 108 4.38 -24.59 -4.88
C LEU A 108 3.12 -24.03 -5.57
N ASP A 109 2.09 -24.87 -5.77
CA ASP A 109 0.80 -24.48 -6.34
C ASP A 109 0.03 -23.54 -5.40
N ASP A 110 0.04 -23.79 -4.09
CA ASP A 110 -0.52 -22.86 -3.09
C ASP A 110 0.22 -21.52 -3.07
N PHE A 111 1.54 -21.53 -3.13
CA PHE A 111 2.34 -20.30 -3.25
C PHE A 111 1.93 -19.48 -4.49
N SER A 112 1.85 -20.12 -5.66
CA SER A 112 1.46 -19.45 -6.91
C SER A 112 0.03 -18.90 -6.85
N ARG A 113 -0.91 -19.64 -6.23
CA ARG A 113 -2.28 -19.16 -5.99
C ARG A 113 -2.31 -17.92 -5.09
N ARG A 114 -1.67 -17.97 -3.93
CA ARG A 114 -1.60 -16.84 -2.99
C ARG A 114 -0.94 -15.62 -3.61
N PHE A 115 0.09 -15.81 -4.42
CA PHE A 115 0.75 -14.72 -5.14
C PHE A 115 -0.21 -14.07 -6.15
N ARG A 116 -0.92 -14.86 -6.96
CA ARG A 116 -1.92 -14.36 -7.92
C ARG A 116 -3.06 -13.62 -7.25
N ASP A 117 -3.53 -14.11 -6.10
CA ASP A 117 -4.60 -13.46 -5.33
C ASP A 117 -4.16 -12.11 -4.74
N HIS A 118 -2.94 -12.05 -4.19
CA HIS A 118 -2.36 -10.78 -3.74
C HIS A 118 -2.19 -9.77 -4.86
N MET A 119 -1.88 -10.24 -6.07
CA MET A 119 -1.89 -9.37 -7.24
C MET A 119 -3.32 -8.90 -7.51
N LYS A 120 -4.29 -9.80 -7.71
CA LYS A 120 -5.69 -9.45 -8.06
C LYS A 120 -6.36 -8.47 -7.10
N LYS A 121 -6.21 -8.65 -5.78
CA LYS A 121 -6.83 -7.79 -4.75
C LYS A 121 -6.43 -6.31 -4.84
N ARG A 122 -5.33 -5.96 -5.53
CA ARG A 122 -4.82 -4.58 -5.68
C ARG A 122 -5.36 -3.85 -6.92
N ARG A 123 -6.37 -4.38 -7.63
CA ARG A 123 -6.99 -3.75 -8.81
C ARG A 123 -8.12 -2.75 -8.49
N HIS A 124 -8.58 -2.67 -7.23
CA HIS A 124 -9.64 -1.72 -6.86
C HIS A 124 -9.23 -0.88 -5.65
N PRO A 125 -8.98 0.41 -5.90
CA PRO A 125 -9.70 1.44 -5.19
C PRO A 125 -10.42 2.34 -6.20
N ARG A 126 -11.73 2.14 -6.29
CA ARG A 126 -12.78 3.11 -6.63
C ARG A 126 -12.44 4.13 -7.74
N GLU A 127 -13.03 3.90 -8.91
CA GLU A 127 -13.67 4.97 -9.69
C GLU A 127 -14.69 5.70 -8.80
N LYS A 128 -14.23 6.54 -7.87
CA LYS A 128 -15.06 7.66 -7.43
C LYS A 128 -14.86 8.71 -8.51
N LYS A 129 -15.84 8.83 -9.41
CA LYS A 129 -16.05 10.01 -10.24
C LYS A 129 -15.80 11.25 -9.37
N HIS A 130 -14.64 11.88 -9.53
CA HIS A 130 -14.51 13.30 -9.22
C HIS A 130 -15.30 13.98 -10.34
N GLN A 131 -16.58 14.19 -10.09
CA GLN A 131 -17.36 15.16 -10.86
C GLN A 131 -16.95 16.51 -10.27
N PRO A 132 -16.19 17.37 -11.00
CA PRO A 132 -15.84 18.68 -10.49
C PRO A 132 -17.13 19.46 -10.32
N ASP A 133 -17.44 19.83 -9.07
CA ASP A 133 -18.66 20.52 -8.66
C ASP A 133 -18.60 22.02 -9.01
N GLY A 134 -18.20 22.34 -10.24
CA GLY A 134 -17.72 23.67 -10.62
C GLY A 134 -18.22 24.24 -11.94
N LEU A 135 -19.24 23.65 -12.57
CA LEU A 135 -19.84 24.19 -13.79
C LEU A 135 -21.37 23.99 -13.81
N ARG A 136 -22.06 24.48 -12.78
CA ARG A 136 -23.48 24.82 -12.90
C ARG A 136 -23.56 26.32 -13.21
N ASN A 137 -23.38 26.61 -14.49
CA ASN A 137 -23.54 27.93 -15.06
C ASN A 137 -24.92 28.50 -14.74
N GLU A 138 -24.88 29.78 -14.40
CA GLU A 138 -25.98 30.73 -14.45
C GLU A 138 -26.81 30.57 -15.73
N LYS A 139 -28.12 30.51 -15.54
CA LYS A 139 -29.13 30.96 -16.49
C LYS A 139 -30.26 31.61 -15.69
#